data_AF-A0A2V9XTW0-F1
#
_entry.id   AF-A0A2V9XTW0-F1
#
_cell.length_a   1.000
_cell.length_b   1.000
_cell.length_c   1.000
_cell.angle_alpha   90.00
_cell.angle_beta   90.00
_cell.angle_gamma   90.00
#
_symmetry.space_group_name_H-M   'P 1'
#
loop_
_entity.id
_entity.type
_entity.pdbx_description
1 polymer ?
#
loop_
_entity_poly.entity_id
_entity_poly.type
_entity_poly.pdbx_seq_one_letter_code
_entity_poly.pdbx_strand_id
1 'polypeptide(L)'
;MRWCCPLTARWKNWLSCPAREHCSSGKQELGWKGKTRTREAMTRRTLITSPLEWQLTSAPVSPPLIPVLAERGGTQLKMPRPVVLVDTREQNPFDFFRFEHWFAGIEKKALRIGDYSIAGLEEICVVERKDLSDLIHSLTTNRPVFIHRLRLMSQHRHRLLVITAALSQVKSPYPQTSTSPNRITQSLIALLAGLQVPFLCTETHELGEELVASYLYQVHLYHWLESNDYGRFLVDNDL
;
A
#
# COMPACT_ATOMS: atom_id res chain seq x y z
N MET A 1 23.12 -19.34 16.44
CA MET A 1 22.50 -18.67 17.61
C MET A 1 20.99 -18.66 17.40
N ARG A 2 20.25 -19.38 18.25
CA ARG A 2 18.78 -19.46 18.21
C ARG A 2 18.22 -18.23 18.90
N TRP A 3 17.44 -17.43 18.19
CA TRP A 3 16.57 -16.43 18.80
C TRP A 3 15.23 -17.10 19.13
N CYS A 4 15.11 -17.57 20.37
CA CYS A 4 13.81 -17.80 20.98
C CYS A 4 13.15 -16.44 21.22
N CYS A 5 11.97 -16.22 20.65
CA CYS A 5 11.11 -15.10 20.99
C CYS A 5 9.86 -15.66 21.68
N PRO A 6 9.73 -15.57 23.02
CA PRO A 6 8.48 -15.84 23.69
C PRO A 6 7.86 -14.49 24.09
N LEU A 7 6.80 -14.05 23.43
CA LEU A 7 5.87 -13.04 23.97
C LEU A 7 4.58 -13.08 23.15
N THR A 8 3.68 -13.98 23.57
CA THR A 8 2.26 -13.96 23.17
C THR A 8 1.59 -12.76 23.82
N ALA A 9 1.70 -11.58 23.18
CA ALA A 9 0.81 -10.46 23.50
C ALA A 9 -0.61 -10.83 23.03
N ARG A 10 -1.45 -11.25 23.98
CA ARG A 10 -2.86 -11.56 23.77
C ARG A 10 -3.65 -10.25 23.69
N TRP A 11 -3.71 -9.65 22.51
CA TRP A 11 -4.57 -8.49 22.25
C TRP A 11 -6.03 -8.94 22.28
N LYS A 12 -6.76 -8.58 23.35
CA LYS A 12 -8.20 -8.86 23.46
C LYS A 12 -8.93 -8.25 22.24
N ASN A 13 -9.56 -9.12 21.48
CA ASN A 13 -10.59 -8.93 20.47
C ASN A 13 -11.17 -7.50 20.37
N TRP A 14 -10.71 -6.75 19.36
CA TRP A 14 -11.45 -5.63 18.77
C TRP A 14 -12.38 -6.08 17.61
N LEU A 15 -12.62 -7.40 17.50
CA LEU A 15 -13.23 -8.05 16.34
C LEU A 15 -14.66 -8.58 16.57
N SER A 16 -15.37 -8.11 17.60
CA SER A 16 -16.79 -8.48 17.78
C SER A 16 -17.52 -7.43 18.64
N CYS A 17 -18.36 -6.59 18.04
CA CYS A 17 -19.41 -5.88 18.77
C CYS A 17 -20.76 -6.49 18.37
N PRO A 18 -21.49 -7.16 19.26
CA PRO A 18 -22.89 -7.45 19.06
C PRO A 18 -23.75 -6.19 19.34
N ALA A 19 -24.89 -6.14 18.67
CA ALA A 19 -25.88 -5.07 18.71
C ALA A 19 -26.40 -4.77 20.14
N ARG A 20 -26.74 -3.50 20.39
CA ARG A 20 -27.38 -3.05 21.64
C ARG A 20 -28.79 -3.61 21.75
N GLU A 21 -29.04 -4.35 22.82
CA GLU A 21 -30.40 -4.61 23.32
C GLU A 21 -30.95 -3.41 24.09
N HIS A 22 -32.26 -3.22 23.97
CA HIS A 22 -33.07 -2.24 24.68
C HIS A 22 -33.06 -2.48 26.19
N CYS A 23 -32.89 -1.41 26.97
CA CYS A 23 -33.24 -1.40 28.39
C CYS A 23 -34.12 -0.17 28.65
N SER A 24 -35.38 -0.45 28.98
CA SER A 24 -36.44 0.47 29.39
C SER A 24 -36.47 0.57 30.92
N SER A 25 -36.28 1.77 31.45
CA SER A 25 -36.78 2.27 32.75
C SER A 25 -36.46 3.77 32.75
N GLY A 26 -37.37 4.70 32.99
CA GLY A 26 -38.23 4.86 34.17
C GLY A 26 -37.99 6.30 34.64
N LYS A 27 -38.93 7.20 34.38
CA LYS A 27 -38.86 8.64 34.69
C LYS A 27 -38.76 8.89 36.20
N GLN A 28 -38.00 9.89 36.61
CA GLN A 28 -38.39 10.81 37.68
C GLN A 28 -37.69 12.17 37.51
N GLU A 29 -38.52 13.21 37.34
CA GLU A 29 -38.16 14.63 37.31
C GLU A 29 -38.01 15.15 38.73
N LEU A 30 -36.89 15.82 39.03
CA LEU A 30 -36.81 16.80 40.11
C LEU A 30 -35.98 17.99 39.61
N GLY A 31 -36.69 19.11 39.42
CA GLY A 31 -36.14 20.36 38.93
C GLY A 31 -35.34 21.10 40.00
N TRP A 32 -34.14 21.54 39.63
CA TRP A 32 -33.37 22.55 40.35
C TRP A 32 -32.97 23.66 39.37
N LYS A 33 -33.58 24.85 39.54
CA LYS A 33 -33.20 26.10 38.89
C LYS A 33 -31.95 26.65 39.59
N GLY A 34 -30.86 26.90 38.86
CA GLY A 34 -29.71 27.57 39.45
C GLY A 34 -28.54 27.82 38.49
N LYS A 35 -28.57 29.01 37.85
CA LYS A 35 -27.45 29.76 37.23
C LYS A 35 -26.57 29.01 36.22
N THR A 36 -26.90 29.23 34.95
CA THR A 36 -26.01 29.12 33.79
C THR A 36 -24.74 29.95 34.00
N ARG A 37 -23.68 29.29 34.45
CA ARG A 37 -22.31 29.80 34.30
C ARG A 37 -21.87 29.38 32.91
N THR A 38 -21.89 30.31 31.97
CA THR A 38 -21.30 30.14 30.64
C THR A 38 -19.87 29.65 30.83
N ARG A 39 -19.62 28.38 30.49
CA ARG A 39 -18.26 27.90 30.29
C ARG A 39 -17.77 28.57 29.01
N GLU A 40 -17.13 29.71 29.16
CA GLU A 40 -16.28 30.25 28.11
C GLU A 40 -15.36 29.12 27.66
N ALA A 41 -15.51 28.72 26.40
CA ALA A 41 -14.57 27.82 25.76
C ALA A 41 -13.22 28.52 25.80
N MET A 42 -12.37 28.09 26.73
CA MET A 42 -10.98 28.50 26.76
C MET A 42 -10.34 27.97 25.48
N THR A 43 -10.34 28.81 24.45
CA THR A 43 -9.64 28.53 23.19
C THR A 43 -8.19 28.34 23.56
N ARG A 44 -7.74 27.09 23.68
CA ARG A 44 -6.33 26.75 23.74
C ARG A 44 -5.73 27.26 22.45
N ARG A 45 -5.12 28.45 22.49
CA ARG A 45 -4.18 28.90 21.47
C ARG A 45 -3.08 27.86 21.44
N THR A 46 -3.11 26.99 20.44
CA THR A 46 -1.95 26.19 20.08
C THR A 46 -0.86 27.18 19.68
N LEU A 47 0.19 27.31 20.49
CA LEU A 47 1.37 28.17 20.23
C LEU A 47 2.18 27.71 19.02
N ILE A 48 1.71 26.70 18.31
CA ILE A 48 2.19 26.28 17.01
C ILE A 48 0.96 26.37 16.11
N THR A 49 0.86 27.44 15.32
CA THR A 49 0.12 27.35 14.06
C THR A 49 0.69 26.14 13.35
N SER A 50 -0.12 25.10 13.13
CA SER A 50 0.25 24.07 12.16
C SER A 50 0.76 24.81 10.91
N PRO A 51 1.85 24.38 10.27
CA PRO A 51 2.33 24.99 9.02
C PRO A 51 1.35 24.73 7.87
N LEU A 52 0.07 25.04 8.09
CA LEU A 52 -1.07 25.01 7.19
C LEU A 52 -0.93 26.18 6.24
N GLU A 53 0.01 26.02 5.31
CA GLU A 53 -0.19 26.30 3.90
C GLU A 53 0.98 25.70 3.12
N TRP A 54 1.32 24.44 3.39
CA TRP A 54 1.92 23.63 2.32
C TRP A 54 0.81 23.37 1.33
N GLN A 55 0.53 24.36 0.48
CA GLN A 55 -0.33 24.18 -0.68
C GLN A 55 0.24 22.99 -1.46
N LEU A 56 -0.56 21.95 -1.63
CA LEU A 56 -0.24 20.82 -2.50
C LEU A 56 -0.35 21.31 -3.95
N THR A 57 0.61 22.11 -4.41
CA THR A 57 0.79 22.37 -5.84
C THR A 57 1.42 21.13 -6.45
N SER A 58 0.59 20.18 -6.87
CA SER A 58 1.03 18.99 -7.59
C SER A 58 1.25 19.32 -9.06
N ALA A 59 2.49 19.21 -9.53
CA ALA A 59 2.85 19.31 -10.95
C ALA A 59 3.67 18.06 -11.33
N PRO A 60 3.02 16.90 -11.53
CA PRO A 60 3.72 15.68 -11.91
C PRO A 60 4.43 15.86 -13.26
N VAL A 61 5.64 15.31 -13.36
CA VAL A 61 6.43 15.31 -14.60
C VAL A 61 6.15 14.04 -15.41
N SER A 62 6.51 14.06 -16.69
CA SER A 62 6.47 12.87 -17.52
C SER A 62 7.38 11.76 -16.98
N PRO A 63 7.04 10.47 -17.21
CA PRO A 63 7.85 9.34 -16.79
C PRO A 63 9.25 9.41 -17.45
N PRO A 64 10.27 8.81 -16.82
CA PRO A 64 11.58 8.69 -17.42
C PRO A 64 11.54 7.80 -18.67
N LEU A 65 12.29 8.18 -19.71
CA LEU A 65 12.37 7.42 -20.97
C LEU A 65 13.18 6.13 -20.82
N ILE A 66 14.17 6.14 -19.93
CA ILE A 66 15.04 4.99 -19.65
C ILE A 66 14.83 4.53 -18.19
N PRO A 67 14.88 3.23 -17.93
CA PRO A 67 14.85 2.74 -16.56
C PRO A 67 16.17 3.03 -15.86
N VAL A 68 16.24 2.76 -14.55
CA VAL A 68 17.50 2.80 -13.80
C VAL A 68 18.51 1.84 -14.43
N LEU A 69 19.71 2.32 -14.71
CA LEU A 69 20.78 1.53 -15.31
C LEU A 69 21.84 1.25 -14.25
N ALA A 70 22.33 0.02 -14.18
CA ALA A 70 23.45 -0.31 -13.30
C ALA A 70 24.78 0.02 -13.99
N GLU A 71 25.66 0.72 -13.28
CA GLU A 71 27.02 1.04 -13.71
C GLU A 71 28.04 0.41 -12.75
N ARG A 72 29.21 0.01 -13.28
CA ARG A 72 30.36 -0.45 -12.49
C ARG A 72 31.62 0.16 -13.05
N GLY A 73 32.31 0.98 -12.24
CA GLY A 73 33.56 1.62 -12.65
C GLY A 73 33.42 2.48 -13.93
N GLY A 74 32.28 3.15 -14.10
CA GLY A 74 31.98 3.97 -15.28
C GLY A 74 31.55 3.19 -16.53
N THR A 75 31.35 1.87 -16.42
CA THR A 75 30.81 1.05 -17.51
C THR A 75 29.39 0.61 -17.17
N GLN A 76 28.44 0.91 -18.06
CA GLN A 76 27.07 0.44 -17.96
C GLN A 76 27.00 -1.08 -18.16
N LEU A 77 26.36 -1.77 -17.22
CA LEU A 77 26.13 -3.21 -17.30
C LEU A 77 24.99 -3.50 -18.29
N LYS A 78 25.24 -4.41 -19.23
CA LYS A 78 24.23 -4.88 -20.19
C LYS A 78 23.45 -6.06 -19.62
N MET A 79 22.31 -5.76 -19.02
CA MET A 79 21.37 -6.75 -18.50
C MET A 79 20.29 -7.07 -19.54
N PRO A 80 19.82 -8.34 -19.61
CA PRO A 80 18.64 -8.68 -20.40
C PRO A 80 17.39 -8.03 -19.80
N ARG A 81 16.52 -7.48 -20.66
CA ARG A 81 15.26 -6.87 -20.21
C ARG A 81 14.30 -7.93 -19.67
N PRO A 82 13.57 -7.67 -18.58
CA PRO A 82 12.60 -8.62 -18.03
C PRO A 82 11.35 -8.76 -18.91
N VAL A 83 10.63 -9.87 -18.75
CA VAL A 83 9.25 -10.03 -19.26
C VAL A 83 8.28 -9.86 -18.10
N VAL A 84 7.33 -8.93 -18.24
CA VAL A 84 6.30 -8.68 -17.23
C VAL A 84 5.20 -9.72 -17.38
N LEU A 85 4.80 -10.33 -16.27
CA LEU A 85 3.63 -11.19 -16.21
C LEU A 85 2.44 -10.42 -15.67
N VAL A 86 1.31 -10.50 -16.36
CA VAL A 86 0.03 -9.91 -15.96
C VAL A 86 -0.96 -11.03 -15.68
N ASP A 87 -1.59 -11.02 -14.51
CA ASP A 87 -2.61 -12.01 -14.16
C ASP A 87 -3.80 -11.94 -15.12
N THR A 88 -4.26 -13.09 -15.62
CA THR A 88 -5.36 -13.15 -16.59
C THR A 88 -6.72 -12.75 -16.02
N ARG A 89 -6.87 -12.68 -14.69
CA ARG A 89 -8.13 -12.33 -14.03
C ARG A 89 -8.24 -10.83 -13.74
N GLU A 90 -7.13 -10.08 -13.83
CA GLU A 90 -7.13 -8.63 -13.65
C GLU A 90 -7.95 -7.97 -14.76
N GLN A 91 -9.02 -7.29 -14.38
CA GLN A 91 -10.00 -6.73 -15.33
C GLN A 91 -9.52 -5.43 -15.97
N ASN A 92 -8.77 -4.63 -15.22
CA ASN A 92 -8.26 -3.35 -15.69
C ASN A 92 -6.74 -3.29 -15.48
N PRO A 93 -5.96 -4.11 -16.19
CA PRO A 93 -4.53 -4.17 -15.99
C PRO A 93 -3.84 -2.91 -16.52
N PHE A 94 -2.71 -2.54 -15.92
CA PHE A 94 -1.71 -1.70 -16.57
C PHE A 94 -1.26 -2.32 -17.89
N ASP A 95 -1.13 -1.50 -18.93
CA ASP A 95 -0.79 -1.96 -20.28
C ASP A 95 0.72 -1.92 -20.56
N PHE A 96 1.47 -1.18 -19.74
CA PHE A 96 2.92 -0.97 -19.81
C PHE A 96 3.43 -0.45 -21.16
N PHE A 97 2.57 0.06 -22.03
CA PHE A 97 2.93 0.51 -23.37
C PHE A 97 3.96 1.64 -23.33
N ARG A 98 3.81 2.57 -22.37
CA ARG A 98 4.74 3.69 -22.13
C ARG A 98 6.15 3.25 -21.73
N PHE A 99 6.31 1.98 -21.35
CA PHE A 99 7.54 1.38 -20.85
C PHE A 99 8.02 0.22 -21.74
N GLU A 100 7.58 0.16 -23.01
CA GLU A 100 7.94 -0.92 -23.95
C GLU A 100 9.47 -1.12 -24.12
N HIS A 101 10.26 -0.07 -23.92
CA HIS A 101 11.71 -0.15 -23.99
C HIS A 101 12.35 -0.72 -22.71
N TRP A 102 11.63 -0.77 -21.60
CA TRP A 102 12.12 -1.29 -20.33
C TRP A 102 12.04 -2.82 -20.26
N PHE A 103 11.07 -3.40 -20.97
CA PHE A 103 10.76 -4.82 -20.94
C PHE A 103 11.07 -5.50 -22.27
N ALA A 104 11.37 -6.80 -22.22
CA ALA A 104 11.47 -7.64 -23.41
C ALA A 104 10.08 -7.99 -23.98
N GLY A 105 9.05 -7.94 -23.14
CA GLY A 105 7.66 -8.20 -23.50
C GLY A 105 6.75 -8.22 -22.29
N ILE A 106 5.45 -8.39 -22.56
CA ILE A 106 4.38 -8.51 -21.57
C ILE A 106 3.61 -9.79 -21.89
N GLU A 107 3.44 -10.66 -20.92
CA GLU A 107 2.72 -11.93 -21.07
C GLU A 107 1.53 -12.00 -20.11
N LYS A 108 0.37 -12.39 -20.63
CA LYS A 108 -0.80 -12.71 -19.79
C LYS A 108 -0.71 -14.15 -19.32
N LYS A 109 -0.66 -14.36 -18.01
CA LYS A 109 -0.51 -15.69 -17.39
C LYS A 109 -1.36 -15.75 -16.12
N ALA A 110 -2.03 -16.87 -15.86
CA ALA A 110 -2.70 -17.06 -14.57
C ALA A 110 -1.63 -17.20 -13.47
N LEU A 111 -1.49 -16.18 -12.62
CA LEU A 111 -0.56 -16.17 -11.51
C LEU A 111 -1.16 -16.91 -10.31
N ARG A 112 -0.30 -17.55 -9.51
CA ARG A 112 -0.74 -18.19 -8.27
C ARG A 112 -1.25 -17.14 -7.27
N ILE A 113 -0.62 -15.97 -7.26
CA ILE A 113 -0.95 -14.83 -6.39
C ILE A 113 -0.47 -13.53 -7.01
N GLY A 114 -1.15 -12.42 -6.68
CA GLY A 114 -0.87 -11.10 -7.24
C GLY A 114 -1.47 -10.90 -8.62
N ASP A 115 -1.30 -9.68 -9.11
CA ASP A 115 -1.77 -9.22 -10.40
C ASP A 115 -0.59 -9.02 -11.37
N TYR A 116 0.62 -8.80 -10.84
CA TYR A 116 1.84 -8.70 -11.63
C TYR A 116 3.03 -9.44 -11.03
N SER A 117 3.91 -9.93 -11.90
CA SER A 117 5.19 -10.52 -11.55
C SER A 117 6.17 -10.42 -12.73
N ILE A 118 7.32 -11.11 -12.64
CA ILE A 118 8.35 -11.17 -13.68
C ILE A 118 8.55 -12.63 -14.05
N ALA A 119 8.65 -12.91 -15.35
CA ALA A 119 8.86 -14.27 -15.84
C ALA A 119 10.10 -14.90 -15.20
N GLY A 120 9.94 -16.07 -14.61
CA GLY A 120 11.00 -16.78 -13.88
C GLY A 120 11.22 -16.34 -12.44
N LEU A 121 10.61 -15.23 -11.98
CA LEU A 121 10.71 -14.73 -10.60
C LEU A 121 9.39 -14.79 -9.82
N GLU A 122 8.41 -15.56 -10.32
CA GLU A 122 7.05 -15.67 -9.79
C GLU A 122 6.99 -16.06 -8.31
N GLU A 123 7.88 -16.96 -7.88
CA GLU A 123 7.93 -17.42 -6.49
C GLU A 123 8.59 -16.43 -5.53
N ILE A 124 9.21 -15.36 -6.04
CA ILE A 124 9.90 -14.35 -5.21
C ILE A 124 9.39 -12.93 -5.39
N CYS A 125 8.69 -12.61 -6.49
CA CYS A 125 8.19 -11.28 -6.81
C CYS A 125 6.66 -11.31 -7.01
N VAL A 126 5.96 -10.52 -6.22
CA VAL A 126 4.51 -10.36 -6.33
C VAL A 126 4.09 -8.91 -6.17
N VAL A 127 3.25 -8.43 -7.07
CA VAL A 127 2.58 -7.13 -6.95
C VAL A 127 1.08 -7.35 -6.99
N GLU A 128 0.36 -6.83 -6.00
CA GLU A 128 -1.10 -6.76 -5.96
C GLU A 128 -1.51 -5.32 -6.21
N ARG A 129 -2.51 -5.08 -7.05
CA ARG A 129 -3.10 -3.79 -7.29
C ARG A 129 -4.51 -3.74 -6.72
N LYS A 130 -4.90 -2.56 -6.23
CA LYS A 130 -6.23 -2.29 -5.71
C LYS A 130 -6.65 -0.89 -6.09
N ASP A 131 -7.87 -0.70 -6.58
CA ASP A 131 -8.47 0.62 -6.58
C ASP A 131 -9.07 0.97 -5.20
N LEU A 132 -9.55 2.21 -5.05
CA LEU A 132 -10.10 2.69 -3.77
C LEU A 132 -11.35 1.89 -3.35
N SER A 133 -12.28 1.64 -4.27
CA SER A 133 -13.51 0.91 -4.01
C SER A 133 -13.23 -0.51 -3.53
N ASP A 134 -12.37 -1.21 -4.25
CA ASP A 134 -11.96 -2.57 -3.95
C ASP A 134 -11.20 -2.61 -2.65
N LEU A 135 -10.32 -1.65 -2.37
CA LEU A 135 -9.62 -1.57 -1.09
C LEU A 135 -10.60 -1.48 0.08
N ILE A 136 -11.56 -0.55 0.01
CA ILE A 136 -12.59 -0.36 1.04
C ILE A 136 -13.37 -1.65 1.21
N HIS A 137 -13.84 -2.24 0.11
CA HIS A 137 -14.63 -3.48 0.13
C HIS A 137 -13.84 -4.66 0.74
N SER A 138 -12.57 -4.82 0.36
CA SER A 138 -11.72 -5.88 0.88
C SER A 138 -11.27 -5.67 2.31
N LEU A 139 -11.20 -4.45 2.83
CA LEU A 139 -10.86 -4.21 4.23
C LEU A 139 -12.07 -4.24 5.17
N THR A 140 -13.28 -4.26 4.60
CA THR A 140 -14.55 -4.30 5.33
C THR A 140 -15.26 -5.63 5.12
N THR A 141 -15.98 -5.81 4.01
CA THR A 141 -16.80 -6.98 3.70
C THR A 141 -15.96 -8.24 3.48
N ASN A 142 -14.95 -8.18 2.60
CA ASN A 142 -14.16 -9.35 2.20
C ASN A 142 -12.82 -9.45 2.95
N ARG A 143 -12.78 -8.93 4.18
CA ARG A 143 -11.57 -8.85 5.00
C ARG A 143 -10.84 -10.17 5.20
N PRO A 144 -11.48 -11.29 5.58
CA PRO A 144 -10.75 -12.53 5.81
C PRO A 144 -10.00 -13.04 4.57
N VAL A 145 -10.62 -12.93 3.40
CA VAL A 145 -10.04 -13.34 2.11
C VAL A 145 -8.84 -12.48 1.77
N PHE A 146 -8.98 -11.16 1.88
CA PHE A 146 -7.89 -10.24 1.55
C PHE A 146 -6.71 -10.39 2.51
N ILE A 147 -6.96 -10.51 3.82
CA ILE A 147 -5.88 -10.74 4.80
C ILE A 147 -5.18 -12.08 4.56
N HIS A 148 -5.91 -13.13 4.17
CA HIS A 148 -5.29 -14.41 3.81
C HIS A 148 -4.37 -14.26 2.59
N ARG A 149 -4.83 -13.58 1.54
CA ARG A 149 -4.02 -13.28 0.35
C ARG A 149 -2.75 -12.51 0.71
N LEU A 150 -2.84 -11.46 1.52
CA LEU A 150 -1.66 -10.69 1.95
C LEU A 150 -0.67 -11.51 2.80
N ARG A 151 -1.14 -12.50 3.58
CA ARG A 151 -0.26 -13.44 4.31
C ARG A 151 0.51 -14.40 3.40
N LEU A 152 -0.07 -14.74 2.25
CA LEU A 152 0.63 -15.52 1.23
C LEU A 152 1.66 -14.64 0.51
N MET A 153 1.29 -13.40 0.16
CA MET A 153 2.24 -12.42 -0.39
C MET A 153 3.41 -12.15 0.57
N SER A 154 3.16 -12.13 1.88
CA SER A 154 4.22 -11.91 2.89
C SER A 154 5.30 -13.00 2.94
N GLN A 155 5.12 -14.11 2.21
CA GLN A 155 6.16 -15.14 2.08
C GLN A 155 7.14 -14.83 0.93
N HIS A 156 6.78 -13.93 0.01
CA HIS A 156 7.60 -13.59 -1.15
C HIS A 156 8.65 -12.54 -0.74
N ARG A 157 9.87 -12.64 -1.29
CA ARG A 157 10.98 -11.72 -0.97
C ARG A 157 10.65 -10.29 -1.40
N HIS A 158 10.12 -10.15 -2.61
CA HIS A 158 9.71 -8.90 -3.22
C HIS A 158 8.18 -8.91 -3.27
N ARG A 159 7.56 -8.02 -2.51
CA ARG A 159 6.11 -7.94 -2.38
C ARG A 159 5.68 -6.48 -2.34
N LEU A 160 4.62 -6.14 -3.05
CA LEU A 160 4.10 -4.78 -3.06
C LEU A 160 2.58 -4.78 -3.23
N LEU A 161 1.89 -3.97 -2.42
CA LEU A 161 0.50 -3.62 -2.62
C LEU A 161 0.41 -2.20 -3.21
N VAL A 162 -0.09 -2.06 -4.42
CA VAL A 162 -0.29 -0.76 -5.06
C VAL A 162 -1.77 -0.38 -5.00
N ILE A 163 -2.04 0.78 -4.43
CA ILE A 163 -3.37 1.35 -4.31
C ILE A 163 -3.47 2.50 -5.30
N THR A 164 -4.28 2.35 -6.35
CA THR A 164 -4.49 3.40 -7.37
C THR A 164 -5.48 4.45 -6.88
N ALA A 165 -5.12 5.10 -5.78
CA ALA A 165 -5.77 6.27 -5.21
C ALA A 165 -4.81 7.02 -4.30
N ALA A 166 -4.93 8.35 -4.25
CA ALA A 166 -4.11 9.16 -3.36
C ALA A 166 -4.39 8.82 -1.90
N LEU A 167 -3.36 8.86 -1.04
CA LEU A 167 -3.53 8.61 0.39
C LEU A 167 -4.51 9.62 1.04
N SER A 168 -4.55 10.85 0.53
CA SER A 168 -5.51 11.87 0.94
C SER A 168 -6.97 11.45 0.64
N GLN A 169 -7.21 10.80 -0.49
CA GLN A 169 -8.52 10.24 -0.84
C GLN A 169 -8.86 9.05 0.06
N VAL A 170 -7.90 8.14 0.31
CA VAL A 170 -8.07 7.05 1.27
C VAL A 170 -8.42 7.59 2.67
N LYS A 171 -7.92 8.78 3.03
CA LYS A 171 -8.18 9.43 4.32
C LYS A 171 -9.46 10.28 4.37
N SER A 172 -10.17 10.41 3.25
CA SER A 172 -11.37 11.23 3.13
C SER A 172 -12.65 10.39 3.25
N PRO A 173 -13.80 10.99 3.61
CA PRO A 173 -15.09 10.28 3.65
C PRO A 173 -15.47 9.65 2.31
N TYR A 174 -16.11 8.48 2.35
CA TYR A 174 -16.54 7.75 1.15
C TYR A 174 -18.05 7.97 0.93
N PRO A 175 -18.50 8.53 -0.20
CA PRO A 175 -19.90 8.91 -0.40
C PRO A 175 -20.89 7.74 -0.25
N GLN A 176 -20.48 6.54 -0.62
CA GLN A 176 -21.36 5.36 -0.71
C GLN A 176 -21.27 4.44 0.52
N THR A 177 -20.43 4.74 1.53
CA THR A 177 -20.23 3.85 2.68
C THR A 177 -20.11 4.61 4.00
N SER A 178 -20.61 4.02 5.10
CA SER A 178 -20.40 4.54 6.46
C SER A 178 -19.04 4.13 7.06
N THR A 179 -18.15 3.57 6.24
CA THR A 179 -16.84 3.08 6.66
C THR A 179 -15.97 4.26 7.09
N SER A 180 -15.40 4.17 8.29
CA SER A 180 -14.49 5.20 8.80
C SER A 180 -13.17 5.17 8.02
N PRO A 181 -12.75 6.29 7.37
CA PRO A 181 -11.46 6.36 6.68
C PRO A 181 -10.28 6.07 7.61
N ASN A 182 -10.39 6.46 8.88
CA ASN A 182 -9.39 6.13 9.90
C ASN A 182 -9.18 4.62 10.07
N ARG A 183 -10.25 3.81 10.03
CA ARG A 183 -10.14 2.35 10.13
C ARG A 183 -9.46 1.73 8.91
N ILE A 184 -9.71 2.29 7.73
CA ILE A 184 -9.02 1.88 6.49
C ILE A 184 -7.53 2.19 6.60
N THR A 185 -7.16 3.44 6.92
CA THR A 185 -5.75 3.82 7.10
C THR A 185 -5.07 2.98 8.19
N GLN A 186 -5.71 2.78 9.35
CA GLN A 186 -5.17 1.95 10.42
C GLN A 186 -4.96 0.51 9.98
N SER A 187 -5.85 -0.04 9.14
CA SER A 187 -5.67 -1.37 8.57
C SER A 187 -4.45 -1.42 7.65
N LEU A 188 -4.25 -0.43 6.78
CA LEU A 188 -3.05 -0.35 5.94
C LEU A 188 -1.76 -0.29 6.76
N ILE A 189 -1.71 0.53 7.80
CA ILE A 189 -0.55 0.61 8.70
C ILE A 189 -0.33 -0.72 9.44
N ALA A 190 -1.39 -1.40 9.87
CA ALA A 190 -1.29 -2.72 10.50
C ALA A 190 -0.79 -3.79 9.51
N LEU A 191 -1.15 -3.71 8.23
CA LEU A 191 -0.64 -4.60 7.18
C LEU A 191 0.85 -4.36 6.93
N LEU A 192 1.24 -3.10 6.82
CA LEU A 192 2.64 -2.69 6.67
C LEU A 192 3.49 -3.19 7.85
N ALA A 193 3.10 -2.87 9.08
CA ALA A 193 3.90 -3.21 10.26
C ALA A 193 3.80 -4.71 10.64
N GLY A 194 2.61 -5.29 10.52
CA GLY A 194 2.32 -6.64 11.01
C GLY A 194 2.67 -7.74 10.01
N LEU A 195 2.33 -7.56 8.73
CA LEU A 195 2.65 -8.55 7.68
C LEU A 195 3.90 -8.19 6.89
N GLN A 196 4.51 -7.02 7.14
CA GLN A 196 5.65 -6.52 6.37
C GLN A 196 5.35 -6.54 4.87
N VAL A 197 4.14 -6.11 4.51
CA VAL A 197 3.73 -5.90 3.11
C VAL A 197 3.75 -4.40 2.85
N PRO A 198 4.77 -3.89 2.14
CA PRO A 198 4.80 -2.50 1.72
C PRO A 198 3.59 -2.16 0.86
N PHE A 199 3.09 -0.94 1.01
CA PHE A 199 2.08 -0.42 0.09
C PHE A 199 2.48 0.96 -0.44
N LEU A 200 2.04 1.24 -1.66
CA LEU A 200 2.12 2.55 -2.28
C LEU A 200 0.71 3.02 -2.60
N CYS A 201 0.45 4.30 -2.38
CA CYS A 201 -0.74 4.99 -2.88
C CYS A 201 -0.30 5.83 -4.08
N THR A 202 -1.06 5.80 -5.17
CA THR A 202 -0.73 6.52 -6.39
C THR A 202 -1.89 7.45 -6.75
N GLU A 203 -1.56 8.66 -7.16
CA GLU A 203 -2.54 9.71 -7.45
C GLU A 203 -3.39 9.38 -8.66
N THR A 204 -2.79 8.70 -9.65
CA THR A 204 -3.46 8.31 -10.89
C THR A 204 -3.13 6.87 -11.28
N HIS A 205 -3.87 6.38 -12.28
CA HIS A 205 -3.65 5.09 -12.90
C HIS A 205 -2.28 5.03 -13.59
N GLU A 206 -1.93 6.08 -14.33
CA GLU A 206 -0.70 6.22 -15.11
C GLU A 206 0.54 6.28 -14.23
N LEU A 207 0.45 6.94 -13.07
CA LEU A 207 1.53 6.93 -12.08
C LEU A 207 1.63 5.58 -11.38
N GLY A 208 0.49 4.90 -11.16
CA GLY A 208 0.47 3.52 -10.69
C GLY A 208 1.25 2.58 -11.60
N GLU A 209 1.01 2.68 -12.91
CA GLU A 209 1.73 1.92 -13.92
C GLU A 209 3.23 2.21 -13.90
N GLU A 210 3.64 3.49 -13.86
CA GLU A 210 5.04 3.89 -13.80
C GLU A 210 5.77 3.32 -12.59
N LEU A 211 5.16 3.40 -11.41
CA LEU A 211 5.76 2.90 -10.18
C LEU A 211 5.83 1.36 -10.15
N VAL A 212 4.83 0.67 -10.69
CA VAL A 212 4.88 -0.78 -10.84
C VAL A 212 5.95 -1.18 -11.86
N ALA A 213 6.03 -0.51 -13.00
CA ALA A 213 7.05 -0.75 -14.01
C ALA A 213 8.46 -0.59 -13.42
N SER A 214 8.68 0.51 -12.70
CA SER A 214 9.95 0.82 -12.02
C SER A 214 10.29 -0.22 -10.96
N TYR A 215 9.32 -0.60 -10.12
CA TYR A 215 9.52 -1.61 -9.10
C TYR A 215 9.88 -2.97 -9.68
N LEU A 216 9.14 -3.45 -10.68
CA LEU A 216 9.41 -4.73 -11.34
C LEU A 216 10.80 -4.71 -12.00
N TYR A 217 11.12 -3.64 -12.74
CA TYR A 217 12.44 -3.50 -13.34
C TYR A 217 13.57 -3.57 -12.29
N GLN A 218 13.43 -2.83 -11.18
CA GLN A 218 14.44 -2.82 -10.12
C GLN A 218 14.61 -4.20 -9.47
N VAL A 219 13.53 -4.93 -9.24
CA VAL A 219 13.56 -6.29 -8.69
C VAL A 219 14.34 -7.23 -9.60
N HIS A 220 14.08 -7.18 -10.91
CA HIS A 220 14.81 -7.96 -11.91
C HIS A 220 16.29 -7.56 -11.94
N LEU A 221 16.60 -6.26 -11.95
CA LEU A 221 17.96 -5.75 -11.94
C LEU A 221 18.74 -6.30 -10.74
N TYR A 222 18.21 -6.18 -9.53
CA TYR A 222 18.87 -6.68 -8.33
C TYR A 222 19.04 -8.20 -8.34
N HIS A 223 18.04 -8.94 -8.85
CA HIS A 223 18.15 -10.37 -8.99
C HIS A 223 19.25 -10.76 -10.00
N TRP A 224 19.34 -10.05 -11.13
CA TRP A 224 20.36 -10.29 -12.14
C TRP A 224 21.76 -9.95 -11.61
N LEU A 225 21.93 -8.83 -10.90
CA LEU A 225 23.20 -8.47 -10.27
C LEU A 225 23.63 -9.50 -9.23
N GLU A 226 22.72 -9.94 -8.36
CA GLU A 226 22.96 -10.98 -7.34
C GLU A 226 23.36 -12.31 -7.99
N SER A 227 22.74 -12.68 -9.11
CA SER A 227 23.02 -13.94 -9.81
C SER A 227 24.30 -13.93 -10.66
N ASN A 228 24.88 -12.76 -10.92
CA ASN A 228 26.12 -12.59 -11.68
C ASN A 228 27.27 -12.06 -10.80
N ASP A 229 27.19 -12.25 -9.47
CA ASP A 229 28.21 -11.89 -8.49
C ASP A 229 28.58 -10.40 -8.44
N TYR A 230 27.71 -9.52 -8.93
CA TYR A 230 27.88 -8.06 -8.82
C TYR A 230 27.41 -7.51 -7.47
N GLY A 231 26.92 -8.33 -6.55
CA GLY A 231 26.34 -7.88 -5.28
C GLY A 231 24.93 -7.31 -5.45
N ARG A 232 24.19 -7.23 -4.34
CA ARG A 232 22.73 -7.03 -4.37
C ARG A 232 22.27 -5.58 -4.34
N PHE A 233 23.12 -4.68 -3.86
CA PHE A 233 22.78 -3.28 -3.64
C PHE A 233 23.63 -2.42 -4.55
N LEU A 234 23.02 -1.33 -5.03
CA LEU A 234 23.76 -0.18 -5.53
C LEU A 234 24.80 0.15 -4.45
N VAL A 235 26.07 -0.05 -4.79
CA VAL A 235 27.16 0.38 -3.91
C VAL A 235 27.13 1.91 -3.89
N ASP A 236 27.69 2.57 -2.88
CA ASP A 236 27.60 4.04 -2.73
C ASP A 236 28.05 4.84 -3.99
N ASN A 237 28.74 4.19 -4.94
CA ASN A 237 29.18 4.78 -6.21
C ASN A 237 28.25 4.50 -7.41
N ASP A 238 27.11 3.83 -7.23
CA ASP A 238 26.21 3.40 -8.31
C ASP A 238 24.95 4.29 -8.45
N LEU A 239 24.87 5.41 -7.72
CA LEU A 239 23.77 6.40 -7.75
C LEU A 239 24.26 7.82 -8.01
#